data_AF-A0A2D4ZQU7-F1
#
_entry.id   AF-A0A2D4ZQU7-F1
#
_cell.length_a   1.000
_cell.length_b   1.000
_cell.length_c   1.000
_cell.angle_alpha   90.00
_cell.angle_beta   90.00
_cell.angle_gamma   90.00
#
_symmetry.space_group_name_H-M   'P 1'
#
loop_
_entity.id
_entity.type
_entity.pdbx_description
1 polymer ?
#
loop_
_entity_poly.entity_id
_entity_poly.type
_entity_poly.pdbx_seq_one_letter_code
_entity_poly.pdbx_strand_id
1 'polypeptide(L)'
;MTNREEYLKRHKLPADKSLSKRDIARISKIPISILDDVYDRGIGAYKSNPQSVRLKSGKKDPSAPLSRKMSKEQWAMARVYSFVNKIEGRKKLNHDTDLAEKIKKN
;
A
#
# COMPACT_ATOMS: atom_id res chain seq x y z
N MET A 1 8.90 9.20 8.09
CA MET A 1 8.95 7.76 7.86
C MET A 1 7.81 7.35 6.95
N THR A 2 8.08 6.67 5.84
CA THR A 2 7.07 6.16 4.90
C THR A 2 6.54 4.78 5.36
N ASN A 3 5.39 4.33 4.81
CA ASN A 3 4.88 2.98 5.12
C ASN A 3 5.86 1.88 4.71
N ARG A 4 6.60 2.07 3.62
CA ARG A 4 7.66 1.15 3.18
C ARG A 4 8.77 1.08 4.24
N GLU A 5 9.28 2.23 4.69
CA GLU A 5 10.32 2.28 5.73
C GLU A 5 9.84 1.65 7.05
N GLU A 6 8.60 1.93 7.47
CA GLU A 6 8.00 1.31 8.66
C GLU A 6 7.94 -0.22 8.51
N TYR A 7 7.53 -0.72 7.33
CA TYR A 7 7.46 -2.15 7.04
C TYR A 7 8.85 -2.81 7.11
N LEU A 8 9.84 -2.22 6.43
CA LEU A 8 11.20 -2.75 6.41
C LEU A 8 11.81 -2.77 7.82
N LYS A 9 11.66 -1.69 8.57
CA LYS A 9 12.13 -1.60 9.96
C LYS A 9 11.49 -2.66 10.85
N ARG A 10 10.17 -2.84 10.74
CA ARG A 10 9.41 -3.81 11.54
C ARG A 10 9.84 -5.26 11.28
N HIS A 11 10.21 -5.57 10.04
CA HIS A 11 10.71 -6.89 9.63
C HIS A 11 12.23 -7.01 9.68
N LYS A 12 12.94 -6.04 10.29
CA LYS A 12 14.42 -6.01 10.40
C LYS A 12 15.13 -6.16 9.05
N LEU A 13 14.56 -5.58 8.00
CA LEU A 13 15.11 -5.59 6.65
C LEU A 13 15.94 -4.33 6.38
N PRO A 14 16.96 -4.40 5.51
CA PRO A 14 17.72 -3.23 5.07
C PRO A 14 16.81 -2.15 4.46
N ALA A 15 17.10 -0.87 4.74
CA ALA A 15 16.24 0.25 4.33
C ALA A 15 16.19 0.46 2.79
N ASP A 16 17.24 0.05 2.10
CA ASP A 16 17.40 0.07 0.65
C ASP A 16 16.76 -1.14 -0.03
N LYS A 17 16.37 -2.19 0.72
CA LYS A 17 15.82 -3.42 0.15
C LYS A 17 14.52 -3.20 -0.62
N SER A 18 14.53 -3.44 -1.92
CA SER A 18 13.31 -3.49 -2.73
C SER A 18 12.56 -4.80 -2.48
N LEU A 19 11.25 -4.74 -2.27
CA LEU A 19 10.39 -5.91 -2.10
C LEU A 19 9.34 -5.96 -3.19
N SER A 20 9.13 -7.14 -3.76
CA SER A 20 7.97 -7.42 -4.61
C SER A 20 6.71 -7.66 -3.77
N LYS A 21 5.51 -7.62 -4.40
CA LYS A 21 4.27 -8.07 -3.76
C LYS A 21 4.38 -9.50 -3.23
N ARG A 22 5.06 -10.38 -3.97
CA ARG A 22 5.29 -11.78 -3.59
C ARG A 22 6.16 -11.90 -2.33
N ASP A 23 7.16 -11.03 -2.17
CA ASP A 23 7.96 -10.99 -0.94
C ASP A 23 7.14 -10.51 0.25
N ILE A 24 6.32 -9.47 0.05
CA ILE A 24 5.42 -8.97 1.09
C ILE A 24 4.41 -10.05 1.50
N ALA A 25 3.80 -10.76 0.54
CA ALA A 25 2.90 -11.87 0.84
C ALA A 25 3.57 -12.94 1.70
N ARG A 26 4.79 -13.35 1.34
CA ARG A 26 5.55 -14.38 2.07
C ARG A 26 5.87 -13.96 3.51
N ILE A 27 6.25 -12.70 3.70
CA ILE A 27 6.65 -12.14 5.00
C ILE A 27 5.41 -11.88 5.88
N SER A 28 4.40 -11.18 5.34
CA SER A 28 3.18 -10.80 6.07
C SER A 28 2.18 -11.95 6.26
N LYS A 29 2.36 -13.06 5.55
CA LYS A 29 1.42 -14.20 5.48
C LYS A 29 0.05 -13.86 4.90
N ILE A 30 -0.08 -12.71 4.25
CA ILE A 30 -1.29 -12.34 3.50
C ILE A 30 -1.24 -13.00 2.12
N PRO A 31 -2.33 -13.62 1.64
CA PRO A 31 -2.38 -14.21 0.31
C PRO A 31 -2.00 -13.19 -0.78
N ILE A 32 -1.20 -13.63 -1.76
CA ILE A 32 -0.74 -12.76 -2.84
C ILE A 32 -1.91 -12.17 -3.64
N SER A 33 -3.00 -12.93 -3.83
CA SER A 33 -4.22 -12.47 -4.49
C SER A 33 -4.85 -11.25 -3.81
N ILE A 34 -4.82 -11.19 -2.47
CA ILE A 34 -5.31 -10.03 -1.73
C ILE A 34 -4.41 -8.82 -1.97
N LEU A 35 -3.09 -9.01 -2.02
CA LEU A 35 -2.15 -7.92 -2.31
C LEU A 35 -2.24 -7.45 -3.76
N ASP A 36 -2.56 -8.35 -4.68
CA ASP A 36 -2.85 -8.02 -6.07
C ASP A 36 -4.12 -7.16 -6.18
N ASP A 37 -5.20 -7.55 -5.51
CA ASP A 37 -6.44 -6.75 -5.45
C ASP A 37 -6.18 -5.34 -4.88
N VAL A 38 -5.42 -5.21 -3.79
CA VAL A 38 -5.07 -3.90 -3.20
C VAL A 38 -4.27 -3.04 -4.18
N TYR A 39 -3.31 -3.66 -4.88
CA TYR A 39 -2.49 -2.99 -5.86
C TYR A 39 -3.32 -2.49 -7.04
N ASP A 40 -4.18 -3.34 -7.59
CA ASP A 40 -5.02 -3.03 -8.75
C ASP A 40 -6.04 -1.94 -8.42
N ARG A 41 -6.59 -1.93 -7.20
CA ARG A 41 -7.41 -0.81 -6.70
C ARG A 41 -6.63 0.49 -6.59
N GLY A 42 -5.34 0.41 -6.27
CA GLY A 42 -4.43 1.55 -6.33
C GLY A 42 -4.26 2.10 -7.73
N ILE A 43 -4.05 1.23 -8.72
CA ILE A 43 -3.99 1.61 -10.14
C ILE A 43 -5.33 2.22 -10.58
N GLY A 44 -6.45 1.62 -10.19
CA GLY A 44 -7.80 2.15 -10.46
C GLY A 44 -7.99 3.54 -9.87
N ALA A 45 -7.67 3.74 -8.59
CA ALA A 45 -7.76 5.04 -7.92
C ALA A 45 -6.89 6.11 -8.58
N TYR A 46 -5.73 5.77 -9.13
CA TYR A 46 -4.92 6.73 -9.87
C TYR A 46 -5.66 7.30 -11.09
N LYS A 47 -6.43 6.46 -11.78
CA LYS A 47 -7.19 6.83 -12.99
C LYS A 47 -8.50 7.52 -12.67
N SER A 48 -9.27 6.98 -11.71
CA SER A 48 -10.65 7.42 -11.43
C SER A 48 -10.77 8.43 -10.28
N ASN A 49 -9.79 8.48 -9.38
CA ASN A 49 -9.78 9.37 -8.21
C ASN A 49 -8.36 9.95 -7.94
N PRO A 50 -7.82 10.77 -8.86
CA PRO A 50 -6.47 11.32 -8.75
C PRO A 50 -6.29 12.24 -7.51
N GLN A 51 -7.37 12.79 -6.97
CA GLN A 51 -7.34 13.56 -5.71
C GLN A 51 -6.91 12.71 -4.50
N SER A 52 -7.19 11.41 -4.54
CA SER A 52 -6.75 10.47 -3.50
C SER A 52 -5.24 10.16 -3.55
N VAL A 53 -4.61 10.31 -4.72
CA VAL A 53 -3.20 10.00 -4.94
C VAL A 53 -2.33 11.02 -4.22
N ARG A 54 -1.36 10.52 -3.46
CA ARG A 54 -0.40 11.37 -2.72
C ARG A 54 0.69 11.92 -3.62
N LEU A 55 1.29 13.01 -3.18
CA LEU A 55 2.50 13.58 -3.79
C LEU A 55 3.65 12.59 -3.77
N LYS A 56 4.67 12.77 -4.61
CA LYS A 56 5.90 11.95 -4.58
C LYS A 56 6.58 11.93 -3.20
N SER A 57 6.39 12.99 -2.41
CA SER A 57 6.83 13.10 -1.01
C SER A 57 5.98 12.33 0.00
N GLY A 58 4.86 11.72 -0.42
CA GLY A 58 3.90 11.05 0.45
C GLY A 58 2.87 11.96 1.12
N LYS A 59 2.92 13.28 0.92
CA LYS A 59 1.92 14.22 1.47
C LYS A 59 0.60 14.16 0.68
N LYS A 60 -0.53 14.38 1.36
CA LYS A 60 -1.85 14.49 0.71
C LYS A 60 -2.04 15.94 0.25
N ASP A 61 -2.28 16.11 -1.03
CA ASP A 61 -2.65 17.38 -1.65
C ASP A 61 -3.67 17.08 -2.75
N PRO A 62 -4.97 17.32 -2.51
CA PRO A 62 -6.02 17.09 -3.50
C PRO A 62 -5.94 18.04 -4.69
N SER A 63 -5.41 19.26 -4.50
CA SER A 63 -5.34 20.32 -5.51
C SER A 63 -4.15 20.20 -6.46
N ALA A 64 -3.12 19.45 -6.06
CA ALA A 64 -1.93 19.28 -6.89
C ALA A 64 -2.22 18.56 -8.21
N PRO A 65 -1.54 18.95 -9.31
CA PRO A 65 -1.63 18.25 -10.59
C PRO A 65 -1.00 16.85 -10.52
N LEU A 66 -1.42 15.95 -11.42
CA LEU A 66 -0.90 14.58 -11.52
C LEU A 66 0.62 14.50 -11.69
N SER A 67 1.25 15.48 -12.34
CA SER A 67 2.72 15.56 -12.51
C SER A 67 3.50 15.62 -11.19
N ARG A 68 2.88 16.16 -10.13
CA ARG A 68 3.45 16.24 -8.78
C ARG A 68 3.08 15.04 -7.89
N LYS A 69 2.12 14.23 -8.34
CA LYS A 69 1.66 13.02 -7.65
C LYS A 69 2.59 11.83 -7.95
N MET A 70 2.50 10.79 -7.14
CA MET A 70 3.18 9.51 -7.37
C MET A 70 2.79 8.93 -8.73
N SER A 71 3.65 8.14 -9.37
CA SER A 71 3.22 7.33 -10.52
C SER A 71 2.13 6.33 -10.10
N LYS A 72 1.42 5.75 -11.08
CA LYS A 72 0.39 4.74 -10.81
C LYS A 72 0.94 3.56 -9.99
N GLU A 73 2.12 3.05 -10.34
CA GLU A 73 2.77 1.92 -9.65
C GLU A 73 3.26 2.31 -8.27
N GLN A 74 3.85 3.50 -8.13
CA GLN A 74 4.28 4.03 -6.83
C GLN A 74 3.10 4.17 -5.87
N TRP A 75 1.97 4.67 -6.36
CA TRP A 75 0.75 4.81 -5.58
C TRP A 75 0.16 3.45 -5.18
N ALA A 76 0.06 2.53 -6.13
CA ALA A 76 -0.43 1.18 -5.89
C ALA A 76 0.42 0.44 -4.85
N MET A 77 1.75 0.52 -4.97
CA MET A 77 2.65 -0.11 -3.99
C MET A 77 2.59 0.57 -2.62
N ALA A 78 2.45 1.90 -2.57
CA ALA A 78 2.28 2.63 -1.30
C ALA A 78 1.00 2.19 -0.55
N ARG A 79 -0.06 1.84 -1.29
CA ARG A 79 -1.28 1.25 -0.71
C ARG A 79 -1.04 -0.16 -0.19
N VAL A 80 -0.31 -1.01 -0.92
CA VAL A 80 0.08 -2.36 -0.44
C VAL A 80 0.80 -2.24 0.91
N TYR A 81 1.81 -1.39 1.02
CA TYR A 81 2.52 -1.17 2.30
C TYR A 81 1.59 -0.62 3.40
N SER A 82 0.72 0.34 3.05
CA SER A 82 -0.26 0.88 4.01
C SER A 82 -1.22 -0.19 4.52
N PHE A 83 -1.66 -1.09 3.65
CA PHE A 83 -2.59 -2.15 3.97
C PHE A 83 -1.95 -3.15 4.92
N VAL A 84 -0.78 -3.70 4.56
CA VAL A 84 -0.10 -4.70 5.39
C VAL A 84 0.35 -4.13 6.74
N ASN A 85 0.84 -2.89 6.82
CA ASN A 85 1.19 -2.28 8.11
C ASN A 85 -0.03 -2.13 9.03
N LYS A 86 -1.20 -1.83 8.47
CA LYS A 86 -2.42 -1.72 9.26
C LYS A 86 -2.93 -3.08 9.73
N ILE A 87 -2.90 -4.10 8.88
CA ILE A 87 -3.28 -5.47 9.25
C ILE A 87 -2.35 -5.98 10.35
N GLU A 88 -1.04 -5.97 10.12
CA GLU A 88 -0.06 -6.51 11.07
C GLU A 88 0.02 -5.68 12.37
N GLY A 89 -0.16 -4.37 12.26
CA GLY A 89 -0.24 -3.47 13.43
C GLY A 89 -1.59 -3.44 14.12
N ARG A 90 -2.58 -4.23 13.66
CA ARG A 90 -3.97 -4.24 14.17
C ARG A 90 -4.62 -2.84 14.22
N LYS A 91 -4.27 -1.97 13.26
CA LYS A 91 -4.78 -0.59 13.15
C LYS A 91 -6.01 -0.55 12.25
N LYS A 92 -6.89 0.43 12.49
CA LYS A 92 -8.11 0.63 11.68
C LYS A 92 -7.78 0.90 10.21
N LEU A 93 -8.37 0.10 9.32
CA LEU A 93 -8.41 0.34 7.87
C LEU A 93 -9.60 1.22 7.51
N ASN A 94 -9.39 2.14 6.58
CA ASN A 94 -10.42 3.04 6.04
C ASN A 94 -10.66 2.80 4.54
N HIS A 95 -9.98 1.81 3.97
CA HIS A 95 -10.05 1.37 2.58
C HIS A 95 -9.70 -0.12 2.55
N ASP A 96 -10.14 -0.82 1.51
CA ASP A 96 -9.85 -2.24 1.31
C ASP A 96 -10.29 -3.11 2.51
N THR A 97 -11.33 -2.67 3.23
CA THR A 97 -11.84 -3.35 4.42
C THR A 97 -12.44 -4.70 4.09
N ASP A 98 -13.10 -4.80 2.93
CA ASP A 98 -13.63 -6.06 2.39
C ASP A 98 -12.50 -7.08 2.12
N LEU A 99 -11.33 -6.62 1.67
CA LEU A 99 -10.16 -7.49 1.48
C LEU A 99 -9.55 -7.92 2.82
N ALA A 100 -9.56 -7.03 3.82
CA ALA A 100 -9.12 -7.36 5.17
C ALA A 100 -10.04 -8.41 5.83
N GLU A 101 -11.35 -8.35 5.57
CA GLU A 101 -12.32 -9.32 6.07
C GLU A 101 -12.10 -10.71 5.47
N LYS A 102 -11.73 -10.81 4.19
CA LYS A 102 -11.37 -12.09 3.55
C LYS A 102 -10.20 -12.79 4.24
N ILE A 103 -9.25 -12.03 4.80
CA ILE A 103 -8.11 -12.61 5.54
C ILE A 103 -8.58 -13.27 6.84
N LYS A 104 -9.56 -12.68 7.54
CA LYS A 104 -10.04 -13.18 8.85
C LYS A 104 -10.92 -14.43 8.75
N LYS A 105 -11.47 -14.71 7.56
CA LYS A 105 -12.37 -15.84 7.30
C LYS A 105 -11.62 -17.12 6.93
N ASN A 106 -10.31 -17.03 6.74
CA ASN A 106 -9.39 -18.15 6.51
C ASN A 106 -8.66 -18.51 7.80
#